data_AF-X0TY26-F1
#
_entry.id   AF-X0TY26-F1
#
_cell.length_a   1.000
_cell.length_b   1.000
_cell.length_c   1.000
_cell.angle_alpha   90.00
_cell.angle_beta   90.00
_cell.angle_gamma   90.00
#
_symmetry.space_group_name_H-M   'P 1'
#
loop_
_entity.id
_entity.type
_entity.pdbx_description
1 polymer ?
#
loop_
_entity_poly.entity_id
_entity_poly.type
_entity_poly.pdbx_seq_one_letter_code
_entity_poly.pdbx_strand_id
1 'polypeptide(L)' 'MRGPHPALIIQNDVGNRVSRLTIVAAITSNLKAARLPVCVQISPADSGLPRESVVNLGHVYTVDKSRL' A
#
# COMPACT_ATOMS: atom_id res chain seq x y z
N MET A 1 5.22 -11.40 -2.71
CA MET A 1 3.79 -11.28 -2.38
C MET A 1 3.02 -12.20 -3.34
N ARG A 2 2.35 -13.24 -2.85
CA ARG A 2 1.50 -14.13 -3.69
C ARG A 2 0.08 -14.10 -3.15
N GLY A 3 -0.91 -13.83 -3.99
CA GLY A 3 -2.32 -13.63 -3.60
C GLY A 3 -2.73 -12.16 -3.44
N PRO A 4 -3.99 -11.86 -3.08
CA PRO A 4 -4.44 -10.53 -2.70
C PRO A 4 -3.72 -10.07 -1.42
N HIS A 5 -3.24 -8.82 -1.40
CA HIS A 5 -2.62 -8.20 -0.23
C HIS A 5 -3.14 -6.77 -0.10
N PRO A 6 -3.20 -6.22 1.12
CA PRO A 6 -3.51 -4.80 1.30
C PRO A 6 -2.49 -3.91 0.59
N ALA A 7 -2.95 -2.75 0.11
CA ALA A 7 -2.12 -1.77 -0.56
C ALA A 7 -2.62 -0.35 -0.23
N LEU A 8 -1.71 0.62 -0.18
CA LEU A 8 -2.03 2.04 0.03
C LEU A 8 -2.10 2.74 -1.33
N ILE A 9 -3.23 3.36 -1.65
CA ILE A 9 -3.34 4.23 -2.84
C ILE A 9 -2.51 5.48 -2.59
N ILE A 10 -1.59 5.78 -3.52
CA ILE A 10 -0.70 6.95 -3.46
C ILE A 10 -0.84 7.87 -4.68
N GLN A 11 -1.72 7.51 -5.63
CA GLN A 11 -2.06 8.34 -6.78
C GLN A 11 -2.77 9.64 -6.32
N ASN A 12 -2.51 10.74 -7.02
CA ASN A 12 -3.25 12.00 -6.82
C ASN A 12 -4.75 11.86 -7.16
N ASP A 13 -5.58 12.72 -6.57
CA ASP A 13 -7.05 12.64 -6.69
C ASP A 13 -7.57 12.87 -8.11
N VAL A 14 -6.92 13.72 -8.90
CA VAL A 14 -7.31 13.93 -10.30
C VAL A 14 -7.14 12.64 -11.08
N GLY A 15 -6.00 11.97 -10.93
CA GLY A 15 -5.71 10.66 -11.52
C GLY A 15 -6.68 9.58 -11.03
N ASN A 16 -6.94 9.52 -9.72
CA ASN A 16 -7.92 8.60 -9.14
C ASN A 16 -9.34 8.86 -9.64
N ARG A 17 -9.70 10.08 -10.03
CA ARG A 17 -11.04 10.36 -10.57
C ARG A 17 -11.19 9.95 -12.02
N VAL A 18 -10.19 10.24 -12.86
CA VAL A 18 -10.34 10.13 -14.33
C VAL A 18 -9.77 8.86 -14.93
N SER A 19 -8.74 8.26 -14.31
CA SER A 19 -8.06 7.09 -14.86
C SER A 19 -8.70 5.78 -14.41
N ARG A 20 -8.65 4.76 -15.26
CA ARG A 20 -8.95 3.37 -14.86
C ARG A 20 -7.84 2.74 -14.02
N LEU A 21 -6.61 3.27 -14.14
CA LEU A 21 -5.45 2.83 -13.40
C LEU A 21 -5.21 3.70 -12.16
N THR A 22 -4.75 3.10 -11.07
CA THR A 22 -4.25 3.82 -9.89
C THR A 22 -2.86 3.33 -9.51
N ILE A 23 -2.16 4.10 -8.69
CA ILE A 23 -0.82 3.78 -8.17
C ILE A 23 -0.96 3.40 -6.71
N VAL A 24 -0.41 2.26 -6.34
CA VAL A 24 -0.45 1.72 -4.98
C VAL A 24 0.94 1.36 -4.46
N ALA A 25 1.16 1.48 -3.16
CA ALA A 25 2.31 0.92 -2.45
C ALA A 25 1.89 -0.35 -1.70
N ALA A 26 2.71 -1.39 -1.77
CA ALA A 26 2.44 -2.65 -1.08
C ALA A 26 2.45 -2.50 0.44
N ILE A 27 1.52 -3.16 1.12
CA ILE A 27 1.52 -3.29 2.59
C ILE A 27 1.93 -4.72 2.97
N THR A 28 2.77 -4.84 4.00
CA THR A 28 3.20 -6.13 4.55
C THR A 28 3.10 -6.14 6.07
N SER A 29 2.80 -7.29 6.66
CA SER A 29 2.89 -7.50 8.11
C SER A 29 4.31 -7.89 8.57
N ASN A 30 5.30 -7.91 7.67
CA ASN A 30 6.69 -8.18 8.03
C ASN A 30 7.34 -6.90 8.60
N LEU A 31 7.28 -6.76 9.92
CA LEU A 31 7.78 -5.58 10.63
C LEU A 31 9.29 -5.33 10.47
N LYS A 32 10.08 -6.34 10.05
CA LYS A 32 11.51 -6.13 9.73
C LYS A 32 11.70 -5.11 8.61
N ALA A 33 10.71 -4.96 7.72
CA ALA A 33 10.75 -3.99 6.63
C ALA A 33 10.78 -2.53 7.13
N ALA A 34 10.23 -2.24 8.32
CA ALA A 34 10.22 -0.89 8.90
C ALA A 34 11.62 -0.29 9.14
N ARG A 35 12.67 -1.11 9.10
CA ARG A 35 14.07 -0.65 9.23
C ARG A 35 14.61 0.00 7.94
N LEU A 36 13.91 -0.17 6.82
CA LEU A 36 14.32 0.39 5.54
C LEU A 36 13.85 1.85 5.44
N PRO A 37 14.64 2.77 4.84
CA PRO A 37 14.31 4.19 4.77
C PRO A 37 13.09 4.51 3.89
N VAL A 38 12.66 3.55 3.07
CA VAL A 38 11.48 3.64 2.18
C VAL A 38 10.24 2.98 2.78
N CYS A 39 10.29 2.62 4.06
CA CYS A 39 9.20 1.92 4.72
C CYS A 39 8.62 2.75 5.86
N VAL A 40 7.29 2.70 5.99
CA VAL A 40 6.56 3.41 7.04
C VAL A 40 5.76 2.39 7.83
N GLN A 41 6.03 2.27 9.13
CA GLN A 41 5.22 1.44 10.02
C GLN A 41 3.87 2.11 10.30
N ILE A 42 2.81 1.31 10.34
CA ILE A 42 1.44 1.75 10.58
C ILE A 42 0.78 0.87 11.64
N SER A 43 0.05 1.51 12.55
CA SER A 43 -0.68 0.83 13.61
C SER A 43 -2.04 0.32 13.13
N PRO A 44 -2.64 -0.70 13.77
CA PRO A 44 -4.02 -1.11 13.53
C PRO A 44 -5.03 0.03 13.67
N ALA A 45 -4.83 0.91 14.66
CA ALA A 45 -5.76 2.00 14.97
C ALA A 45 -5.82 3.04 13.85
N ASP A 46 -4.68 3.34 13.21
CA ASP A 46 -4.61 4.34 12.14
C ASP A 46 -4.96 3.77 10.76
N SER A 47 -4.79 2.45 10.57
CA SER A 47 -4.90 1.81 9.25
C SER A 47 -6.17 0.98 9.03
N GLY A 48 -6.87 0.61 10.10
CA GLY A 48 -7.97 -0.37 10.03
C GLY A 48 -7.52 -1.80 9.73
N LEU A 49 -6.21 -2.08 9.72
CA LEU A 49 -5.67 -3.42 9.55
C LEU A 49 -5.72 -4.20 10.87
N PRO A 50 -5.83 -5.55 10.83
CA PRO A 50 -5.96 -6.36 12.04
C PRO A 50 -4.69 -6.42 12.91
N ARG A 51 -3.55 -5.91 12.42
CA ARG A 51 -2.25 -5.94 13.11
C ARG A 51 -1.29 -4.88 12.56
N GLU A 52 -0.26 -4.58 13.36
CA GLU A 52 0.89 -3.76 12.96
C GLU A 52 1.40 -4.19 11.58
N SER A 53 1.58 -3.20 10.71
CA SER A 53 1.94 -3.41 9.32
C SER A 53 2.93 -2.35 8.85
N VAL A 54 3.46 -2.53 7.65
CA VAL A 54 4.44 -1.63 7.05
C VAL A 54 4.03 -1.33 5.61
N VAL A 55 3.88 -0.05 5.28
CA VAL A 55 3.80 0.43 3.90
C VAL A 55 5.20 0.42 3.31
N ASN A 56 5.40 -0.29 2.20
CA ASN A 56 6.69 -0.41 1.54
C ASN A 56 6.72 0.41 0.24
N LEU A 57 7.26 1.62 0.32
CA LEU A 57 7.38 2.54 -0.83
C LEU A 57 8.48 2.13 -1.82
N GLY A 58 9.28 1.11 -1.50
CA GLY A 58 10.16 0.45 -2.47
C GLY A 58 9.43 -0.50 -3.42
N HIS A 59 8.15 -0.82 -3.13
CA HIS A 59 7.32 -1.71 -3.93
C HIS A 59 6.03 -0.99 -4.34
N VAL A 60 6.14 -0.14 -5.36
CA VAL A 60 5.05 0.63 -5.96
C VAL A 60 4.61 0.00 -7.27
N TYR A 61 3.29 -0.06 -7.48
CA TYR A 61 2.69 -0.67 -8.67
C TYR A 61 1.58 0.22 -9.23
N THR A 62 1.50 0.30 -10.56
CA THR A 62 0.31 0.77 -11.25
C THR A 62 -0.63 -0.42 -11.47
N VAL A 63 -1.88 -0.31 -11.03
CA VAL A 63 -2.88 -1.40 -11.09
C VAL A 63 -4.19 -0.90 -11.68
N ASP A 64 -4.93 -1.80 -12.33
CA ASP A 64 -6.33 -1.53 -12.69
C ASP A 64 -7.19 -1.49 -11.42
N LYS A 65 -8.12 -0.54 -11.34
CA LYS A 65 -9.06 -0.43 -10.21
C LYS A 65 -9.94 -1.66 -10.02
N SER A 66 -10.12 -2.50 -11.05
CA SER A 66 -10.83 -3.79 -10.93
C SER A 66 -10.14 -4.81 -10.01
N ARG A 67 -8.90 -4.54 -9.59
CA ARG A 67 -8.12 -5.39 -8.68
C ARG A 67 -8.19 -4.95 -7.21
N LEU A 68 -8.90 -3.85 -6.92
CA LEU A 68 -9.08 -3.31 -5.58
C LEU A 68 -10.28 -3.94 -4.87
#